data_AF-A0A7V1JCU8-F1
#
_entry.id   AF-A0A7V1JCU8-F1
#
_cell.length_a   1.000
_cell.length_b   1.000
_cell.length_c   1.000
_cell.angle_alpha   90.00
_cell.angle_beta   90.00
_cell.angle_gamma   90.00
#
_symmetry.space_group_name_H-M   'P 1'
#
loop_
_entity.id
_entity.type
_entity.pdbx_description
1 polymer ?
#
loop_
_entity_poly.entity_id
_entity_poly.type
_entity_poly.pdbx_seq_one_letter_code
_entity_poly.pdbx_strand_id
1 'polypeptide(L)'
;MISQRVSYLTNYFNIAFSNIKSNIAGNIFAFAIMAFSFFIMLFFLLCYVNIYNYMNLFQNRNTMIVFLRNNSKKNNVMHFIKGISGVKSVVYYNNESSMKFLENRIKHIKSVLKGINPNYLPSFIKINFKKSATSKIFLSNIYLRLKALKSVNSVYYNKMLENKIIQFIFFTKVIGLIIFIFLFILSIFISYSAIKLIILRKQSEIEILRLIGATNGYIRAPMFIESGVGAVLSFLVSFLLLFLIFKVFMFYGFDSFLEYFHIKIIFLDLRQILLVFIIALISGFLGTYLSSKKLF
;
A
#
# COMPACT_ATOMS: atom_id res chain seq x y z
N MET A 1 -20.55 -19.19 -39.63
CA MET A 1 -19.77 -17.96 -39.34
C MET A 1 -19.05 -17.98 -37.99
N ILE A 2 -19.61 -18.54 -36.91
CA ILE A 2 -18.91 -18.61 -35.60
C ILE A 2 -17.73 -19.62 -35.64
N SER A 3 -17.89 -20.78 -36.28
CA SER A 3 -16.82 -21.81 -36.37
C SER A 3 -15.60 -21.36 -37.17
N GLN A 4 -15.77 -20.62 -38.26
CA GLN A 4 -14.66 -20.07 -39.04
C GLN A 4 -13.85 -19.03 -38.25
N ARG A 5 -14.51 -18.11 -37.52
CA ARG A 5 -13.82 -17.12 -36.66
C ARG A 5 -13.02 -17.77 -35.53
N VAL A 6 -13.54 -18.87 -34.95
CA VAL A 6 -12.81 -19.65 -33.93
C VAL A 6 -11.55 -20.28 -34.52
N SER A 7 -11.61 -20.84 -35.74
CA SER A 7 -10.45 -21.41 -36.44
C SER A 7 -9.35 -20.38 -36.76
N TYR A 8 -9.71 -19.14 -37.09
CA TYR A 8 -8.73 -18.07 -37.32
C TYR A 8 -8.05 -17.59 -36.03
N LEU A 9 -8.80 -17.48 -34.93
CA LEU A 9 -8.25 -17.11 -33.62
C LEU A 9 -7.31 -18.18 -33.06
N THR A 10 -7.67 -19.46 -33.16
CA THR A 10 -6.78 -20.57 -32.76
C THR A 10 -5.51 -20.59 -33.59
N ASN A 11 -5.56 -20.18 -34.86
CA ASN A 11 -4.37 -20.07 -35.70
C ASN A 11 -3.41 -18.98 -35.20
N TYR A 12 -3.91 -17.81 -34.79
CA TYR A 12 -3.05 -16.75 -34.22
C TYR A 12 -2.37 -17.17 -32.92
N PHE A 13 -3.08 -17.88 -32.04
CA PHE A 13 -2.50 -18.43 -30.81
C PHE A 13 -1.41 -19.47 -31.12
N ASN A 14 -1.66 -20.39 -32.05
CA ASN A 14 -0.68 -21.40 -32.44
C ASN A 14 0.56 -20.78 -33.09
N ILE A 15 0.38 -19.78 -33.95
CA ILE A 15 1.47 -19.00 -34.55
C ILE A 15 2.28 -18.30 -33.47
N ALA A 16 1.63 -17.60 -32.54
CA ALA A 16 2.30 -16.91 -31.43
C ALA A 16 3.09 -17.90 -30.55
N PHE A 17 2.52 -19.05 -30.21
CA PHE A 17 3.20 -20.05 -29.39
C PHE A 17 4.38 -20.71 -30.12
N SER A 18 4.21 -21.00 -31.42
CA SER A 18 5.27 -21.48 -32.28
C SER A 18 6.41 -20.47 -32.35
N ASN A 19 6.09 -19.20 -32.53
CA ASN A 19 7.06 -18.10 -32.56
C ASN A 19 7.79 -17.92 -31.23
N ILE A 20 7.11 -18.12 -30.10
CA ILE A 20 7.75 -18.08 -28.78
C ILE A 20 8.78 -19.19 -28.66
N LYS A 21 8.42 -20.41 -29.09
CA LYS A 21 9.28 -21.60 -29.05
C LYS A 21 10.42 -21.58 -30.06
N SER A 22 10.23 -21.02 -31.26
CA SER A 22 11.30 -20.96 -32.26
C SER A 22 12.39 -19.96 -31.89
N ASN A 23 12.03 -18.89 -31.15
CA ASN A 23 12.92 -17.80 -30.80
C ASN A 23 13.10 -17.64 -29.27
N ILE A 24 13.35 -18.75 -28.57
CA ILE A 24 13.42 -18.83 -27.11
C ILE A 24 14.38 -17.80 -26.50
N ALA A 25 15.62 -17.70 -27.00
CA ALA A 25 16.63 -16.83 -26.39
C ALA A 25 16.20 -15.36 -26.39
N GLY A 26 15.70 -14.84 -27.52
CA GLY A 26 15.26 -13.45 -27.63
C GLY A 26 14.06 -13.12 -26.76
N ASN A 27 13.09 -14.04 -26.72
CA ASN A 27 11.89 -13.87 -25.89
C ASN A 27 12.22 -13.96 -24.39
N ILE A 28 13.13 -14.85 -23.98
CA ILE A 28 13.60 -14.91 -22.59
C ILE A 28 14.22 -13.59 -22.16
N PHE A 29 15.12 -13.00 -22.95
CA PHE A 29 15.72 -11.70 -22.61
C PHE A 29 14.67 -10.61 -22.47
N ALA A 30 13.75 -10.51 -23.43
CA ALA A 30 12.66 -9.54 -23.39
C ALA A 30 11.77 -9.72 -22.15
N PHE A 31 11.36 -10.96 -21.85
CA PHE A 31 10.51 -11.28 -20.70
C PHE A 31 11.24 -11.10 -19.37
N ALA A 32 12.55 -11.35 -19.31
CA ALA A 32 13.36 -11.11 -18.11
C ALA A 32 13.44 -9.61 -17.77
N ILE A 33 13.62 -8.74 -18.77
CA ILE A 33 13.64 -7.28 -18.56
C ILE A 33 12.27 -6.79 -18.08
N MET A 34 11.18 -7.29 -18.68
CA MET A 34 9.82 -6.98 -18.20
C MET A 34 9.58 -7.51 -16.78
N ALA A 35 10.05 -8.73 -16.46
CA ALA A 35 9.94 -9.32 -15.12
C ALA A 35 10.69 -8.48 -14.08
N PHE A 36 11.88 -7.99 -14.41
CA PHE A 36 12.62 -7.12 -13.51
C PHE A 36 11.86 -5.81 -13.23
N SER A 37 11.24 -5.22 -14.25
CA SER A 37 10.39 -4.04 -14.10
C SER A 37 9.20 -4.28 -13.16
N PHE A 38 8.44 -5.36 -13.38
CA PHE A 38 7.30 -5.70 -12.52
C PHE A 38 7.73 -6.09 -11.11
N PHE A 39 8.92 -6.71 -10.95
CA PHE A 39 9.49 -7.00 -9.64
C PHE A 39 9.75 -5.72 -8.84
N ILE A 40 10.38 -4.71 -9.46
CA ILE A 40 10.59 -3.39 -8.82
C ILE A 40 9.25 -2.77 -8.40
N MET A 41 8.24 -2.86 -9.27
CA MET A 41 6.92 -2.29 -8.97
C MET A 41 6.22 -3.01 -7.80
N LEU A 42 6.25 -4.34 -7.78
CA LEU A 42 5.71 -5.15 -6.68
C LEU A 42 6.48 -4.90 -5.37
N PHE A 43 7.80 -4.84 -5.43
CA PHE A 43 8.66 -4.55 -4.28
C PHE A 43 8.35 -3.16 -3.69
N PHE A 44 8.24 -2.15 -4.55
CA PHE A 44 7.84 -0.81 -4.12
C PHE A 44 6.47 -0.80 -3.46
N LEU A 45 5.49 -1.50 -4.04
CA LEU A 45 4.15 -1.61 -3.47
C LEU A 45 4.17 -2.29 -2.10
N LEU A 46 4.98 -3.35 -1.93
CA LEU A 46 5.16 -4.04 -0.65
C LEU A 46 5.73 -3.08 0.40
N CYS A 47 6.77 -2.32 0.07
CA CYS A 47 7.34 -1.31 0.96
C CYS A 47 6.31 -0.23 1.31
N TYR A 48 5.60 0.29 0.31
CA TYR A 48 4.57 1.32 0.50
C TYR A 48 3.47 0.86 1.46
N VAL A 49 2.93 -0.34 1.27
CA VAL A 49 1.87 -0.91 2.12
C VAL A 49 2.35 -1.08 3.55
N ASN A 50 3.58 -1.56 3.75
CA ASN A 50 4.14 -1.75 5.09
C ASN A 50 4.44 -0.42 5.80
N ILE A 51 5.00 0.56 5.10
CA ILE A 51 5.19 1.93 5.63
C ILE A 51 3.82 2.53 6.01
N TYR A 52 2.83 2.41 5.13
CA TYR A 52 1.49 2.94 5.37
C TYR A 52 0.81 2.27 6.57
N ASN A 53 0.91 0.95 6.70
CA ASN A 53 0.37 0.21 7.84
C ASN A 53 1.04 0.62 9.15
N TYR A 54 2.37 0.75 9.14
CA TYR A 54 3.11 1.21 10.31
C TYR A 54 2.68 2.63 10.73
N MET A 55 2.55 3.56 9.78
CA MET A 55 2.07 4.92 10.08
C MET A 55 0.63 4.94 10.61
N ASN A 56 -0.26 4.08 10.10
CA ASN A 56 -1.64 3.97 10.58
C ASN A 56 -1.76 3.50 12.04
N LEU A 57 -0.76 2.77 12.57
CA LEU A 57 -0.73 2.41 14.00
C LEU A 57 -0.66 3.66 14.90
N PHE A 58 0.03 4.71 14.44
CA PHE A 58 0.13 5.98 15.17
C PHE A 58 -1.15 6.83 15.05
N GLN A 59 -1.88 6.74 13.93
CA GLN A 59 -3.14 7.46 13.73
C GLN A 59 -4.29 6.96 14.63
N ASN A 60 -4.29 5.69 15.03
CA ASN A 60 -5.36 5.10 15.85
C ASN A 60 -5.39 5.58 17.32
N ARG A 61 -4.57 6.57 17.70
CA ARG A 61 -4.46 7.09 19.07
C ARG A 61 -4.93 8.55 19.19
N ASN A 62 -6.00 8.90 18.48
CA ASN A 62 -6.68 10.18 18.67
C ASN A 62 -7.44 10.18 20.00
N THR A 63 -6.66 10.37 21.07
CA THR A 63 -7.12 10.34 22.45
C THR A 63 -6.90 11.69 23.10
N MET A 64 -7.94 12.24 23.72
CA MET A 64 -7.78 13.34 24.68
C MET A 64 -7.77 12.77 26.09
N ILE A 65 -6.89 13.31 26.93
CA ILE A 65 -6.86 13.03 28.36
C ILE A 65 -7.31 14.30 29.08
N VAL A 66 -8.38 14.18 29.86
CA VAL A 66 -8.93 15.29 30.66
C VAL A 66 -8.64 14.99 32.11
N PHE A 67 -7.75 15.74 32.73
CA PHE A 67 -7.46 15.64 34.17
C PHE A 67 -8.53 16.40 34.96
N LEU A 68 -9.10 15.75 35.95
CA LEU A 68 -10.12 16.33 36.82
C LEU A 68 -9.47 17.02 38.02
N ARG A 69 -10.13 18.05 38.55
CA ARG A 69 -9.76 18.62 39.86
C ARG A 69 -10.19 17.67 40.99
N ASN A 70 -9.44 17.67 42.09
CA ASN A 70 -9.82 16.94 43.30
C ASN A 70 -11.21 17.38 43.79
N ASN A 71 -12.06 16.43 44.19
CA ASN A 71 -13.46 16.62 44.62
C ASN A 71 -14.45 17.12 43.54
N SER A 72 -14.14 16.98 42.25
CA SER A 72 -15.07 17.36 41.17
C SER A 72 -16.19 16.34 40.93
N LYS A 73 -17.38 16.81 40.54
CA LYS A 73 -18.52 15.96 40.13
C LYS A 73 -18.23 15.27 38.78
N LYS A 74 -17.57 14.10 38.81
CA LYS A 74 -17.17 13.31 37.64
C LYS A 74 -18.31 13.03 36.65
N ASN A 75 -19.53 12.82 37.17
CA ASN A 75 -20.69 12.42 36.36
C ASN A 75 -21.09 13.52 35.36
N ASN A 76 -21.04 14.80 35.76
CA ASN A 76 -21.42 15.92 34.89
C ASN A 76 -20.47 16.06 33.70
N VAL A 77 -19.17 15.91 33.93
CA VAL A 77 -18.15 15.97 32.87
C VAL A 77 -18.28 14.77 31.94
N MET A 78 -18.54 13.58 32.48
CA MET A 78 -18.70 12.37 31.67
C MET A 78 -19.96 12.40 30.80
N HIS A 79 -21.08 12.92 31.32
CA HIS A 79 -22.30 13.13 30.52
C HIS A 79 -22.07 14.16 29.41
N PHE A 80 -21.43 15.28 29.70
CA PHE A 80 -21.09 16.29 28.71
C PHE A 80 -20.24 15.70 27.57
N ILE A 81 -19.20 14.93 27.90
CA ILE A 81 -18.31 14.30 26.89
C ILE A 81 -19.07 13.27 26.06
N LYS A 82 -19.93 12.45 26.67
CA LYS A 82 -20.73 11.45 25.94
C LYS A 82 -21.69 12.08 24.93
N GLY A 83 -22.16 13.30 25.19
CA GLY A 83 -23.03 14.06 24.27
C GLY A 83 -22.31 14.66 23.05
N ILE A 84 -20.97 14.63 23.02
CA ILE A 84 -20.19 15.16 21.89
C ILE A 84 -20.26 14.18 20.72
N SER A 85 -20.75 14.65 19.57
CA SER A 85 -20.77 13.87 18.33
C SER A 85 -19.36 13.40 17.96
N GLY A 86 -19.19 12.18 17.46
CA GLY A 86 -17.85 11.69 17.08
C GLY A 86 -16.97 11.16 18.23
N VAL A 87 -17.42 11.19 19.49
CA VAL A 87 -16.80 10.39 20.55
C VAL A 87 -17.09 8.90 20.31
N LYS A 88 -16.04 8.06 20.38
CA LYS A 88 -16.13 6.60 20.26
C LYS A 88 -16.30 5.95 21.63
N SER A 89 -15.51 6.37 22.62
CA SER A 89 -15.58 5.82 23.98
C SER A 89 -15.03 6.80 25.00
N VAL A 90 -15.57 6.75 26.22
CA VAL A 90 -15.14 7.56 27.37
C VAL A 90 -14.85 6.62 28.54
N VAL A 91 -13.62 6.63 29.03
CA VAL A 91 -13.19 5.77 30.15
C VAL A 91 -12.64 6.64 31.27
N TYR A 92 -13.16 6.46 32.48
CA TYR A 92 -12.69 7.15 33.67
C TYR A 92 -11.63 6.31 34.39
N TYR A 93 -10.54 6.96 34.77
CA TYR A 93 -9.48 6.39 35.58
C TYR A 93 -9.42 7.17 36.90
N ASN A 94 -9.72 6.47 38.02
CA ASN A 94 -9.47 6.98 39.37
C ASN A 94 -7.96 7.01 39.68
N ASN A 95 -7.56 7.62 40.79
CA ASN A 95 -6.16 7.77 41.20
C ASN A 95 -5.35 6.46 41.14
N GLU A 96 -5.91 5.35 41.64
CA GLU A 96 -5.26 4.03 41.59
C GLU A 96 -5.15 3.43 40.18
N SER A 97 -6.21 3.56 39.38
CA SER A 97 -6.20 3.07 38.00
C SER A 97 -5.36 3.95 37.08
N SER A 98 -5.18 5.24 37.40
CA SER A 98 -4.20 6.13 36.78
C SER A 98 -2.77 5.62 37.02
N MET A 99 -2.45 5.20 38.24
CA MET A 99 -1.15 4.59 38.57
C MET A 99 -0.90 3.32 37.75
N LYS A 100 -1.86 2.37 37.78
CA LYS A 100 -1.77 1.12 37.00
C LYS A 100 -1.66 1.38 35.49
N PHE A 101 -2.35 2.39 34.97
CA PHE A 101 -2.26 2.78 33.57
C PHE A 101 -0.85 3.27 33.20
N LEU A 102 -0.20 4.06 34.06
CA LEU A 102 1.17 4.53 33.84
C LEU A 102 2.19 3.40 33.92
N GLU A 103 2.08 2.52 34.93
CA GLU A 103 2.97 1.36 35.09
C GLU A 103 2.93 0.43 33.87
N ASN A 104 1.72 0.16 33.34
CA ASN A 104 1.55 -0.71 32.17
C ASN A 104 2.09 -0.09 30.89
N ARG A 105 2.11 1.25 30.79
CA ARG A 105 2.49 1.95 29.56
C ARG A 105 3.98 2.28 29.49
N ILE A 106 4.65 2.41 30.63
CA ILE A 106 6.06 2.76 30.71
C ILE A 106 6.75 1.80 31.68
N LYS A 107 7.20 0.64 31.17
CA LYS A 107 7.84 -0.42 31.96
C LYS A 107 9.01 0.08 32.83
N HIS A 108 9.78 1.06 32.33
CA HIS A 108 10.94 1.62 33.02
C HIS A 108 10.61 2.60 34.16
N ILE A 109 9.37 3.12 34.23
CA ILE A 109 8.96 4.07 35.28
C ILE A 109 8.38 3.33 36.50
N LYS A 110 8.15 2.03 36.40
CA LYS A 110 7.60 1.21 37.51
C LYS A 110 8.44 1.31 38.79
N SER A 111 9.77 1.43 38.67
CA SER A 111 10.67 1.62 39.82
C SER A 111 10.51 2.99 40.48
N VAL A 112 10.25 4.04 39.69
CA VAL A 112 10.04 5.42 40.15
C VAL A 112 8.67 5.59 40.80
N LEU A 113 7.65 4.88 40.29
CA LEU A 113 6.27 4.97 40.79
C LEU A 113 6.03 4.22 42.11
N LYS A 114 6.86 3.21 42.45
CA LYS A 114 6.71 2.40 43.67
C LYS A 114 6.73 3.20 44.98
N GLY A 115 7.33 4.39 44.98
CA GLY A 115 7.39 5.29 46.15
C GLY A 115 6.33 6.39 46.19
N ILE A 116 5.47 6.49 45.16
CA ILE A 116 4.49 7.57 45.04
C ILE A 116 3.13 7.07 45.53
N ASN A 117 2.54 7.76 46.52
CA ASN A 117 1.17 7.45 46.94
C ASN A 117 0.20 7.73 45.77
N PRO A 118 -0.68 6.78 45.38
CA PRO A 118 -1.64 6.94 44.29
C PRO A 118 -2.49 8.21 44.38
N ASN A 119 -2.76 8.70 45.60
CA ASN A 119 -3.54 9.92 45.81
C ASN A 119 -2.89 11.20 45.25
N TYR A 120 -1.57 11.20 45.00
CA TYR A 120 -0.88 12.30 44.33
C TYR A 120 -1.08 12.30 42.81
N LEU A 121 -1.57 11.21 42.22
CA LEU A 121 -1.89 11.16 40.80
C LEU A 121 -3.32 11.65 40.55
N PRO A 122 -3.52 12.63 39.66
CA PRO A 122 -4.87 13.09 39.33
C PRO A 122 -5.68 11.99 38.65
N SER A 123 -6.98 11.93 38.97
CA SER A 123 -7.93 11.15 38.17
C SER A 123 -8.12 11.80 36.80
N PHE A 124 -8.28 10.98 35.76
CA PHE A 124 -8.46 11.48 34.39
C PHE A 124 -9.54 10.73 33.62
N ILE A 125 -10.11 11.41 32.64
CA ILE A 125 -11.02 10.83 31.66
C ILE A 125 -10.28 10.71 30.34
N LYS A 126 -10.20 9.49 29.80
CA LYS A 126 -9.67 9.21 28.47
C LYS A 126 -10.81 9.18 27.47
N ILE A 127 -10.74 10.05 26.48
CA ILE A 127 -11.71 10.17 25.40
C ILE A 127 -11.07 9.62 24.14
N ASN A 128 -11.67 8.61 23.52
CA ASN A 128 -11.27 8.14 22.19
C ASN A 128 -12.27 8.67 21.17
N PHE A 129 -11.79 9.26 20.08
CA PHE A 129 -12.64 9.75 18.99
C PHE A 129 -12.82 8.71 17.88
N LYS A 130 -13.91 8.82 17.12
CA LYS A 130 -14.13 8.02 15.90
C LYS A 130 -13.15 8.48 14.81
N LYS A 131 -12.74 7.57 13.92
CA LYS A 131 -11.83 7.89 12.78
C LYS A 131 -12.35 8.99 11.86
N SER A 132 -13.67 9.16 11.75
CA SER A 132 -14.30 10.23 10.97
C SER A 132 -14.35 11.58 11.69
N ALA A 133 -14.10 11.62 13.00
CA ALA A 133 -14.20 12.80 13.85
C ALA A 133 -12.81 13.26 14.34
N THR A 134 -11.84 13.27 13.42
CA THR A 134 -10.43 13.59 13.70
C THR A 134 -9.98 14.90 13.07
N SER A 135 -10.92 15.71 12.57
CA SER A 135 -10.60 17.02 12.02
C SER A 135 -9.96 17.90 13.10
N LYS A 136 -8.85 18.57 12.74
CA LYS A 136 -8.13 19.50 13.62
C LYS A 136 -9.03 20.58 14.21
N ILE A 137 -9.97 21.10 13.42
CA ILE A 137 -10.93 22.13 13.84
C ILE A 137 -11.88 21.54 14.89
N PHE A 138 -12.38 20.34 14.62
CA PHE A 138 -13.30 19.63 15.49
C PHE A 138 -12.68 19.33 16.87
N LEU A 139 -11.49 18.73 16.88
CA LEU A 139 -10.76 18.41 18.11
C LEU A 139 -10.32 19.68 18.86
N SER A 140 -9.87 20.73 18.15
CA SER A 140 -9.51 22.00 18.81
C SER A 140 -10.71 22.66 19.49
N ASN A 141 -11.91 22.59 18.90
CA ASN A 141 -13.13 23.12 19.49
C ASN A 141 -13.53 22.34 20.76
N ILE A 142 -13.41 21.01 20.74
CA ILE A 142 -13.66 20.17 21.92
C ILE A 142 -12.66 20.50 23.04
N TYR A 143 -11.37 20.63 22.70
CA TYR A 143 -10.33 21.00 23.66
C TYR A 143 -10.68 22.32 24.38
N LEU A 144 -11.09 23.35 23.65
CA LEU A 144 -11.47 24.64 24.22
C LEU A 144 -12.71 24.52 25.13
N ARG A 145 -13.74 23.79 24.68
CA ARG A 145 -14.96 23.53 25.48
C ARG A 145 -14.66 22.79 26.78
N LEU A 146 -13.78 21.79 26.74
CA LEU A 146 -13.40 21.00 27.92
C LEU A 146 -12.52 21.81 28.87
N LYS A 147 -11.60 22.64 28.36
CA LYS A 147 -10.76 23.52 29.17
C LYS A 147 -11.58 24.58 29.92
N ALA A 148 -12.72 25.00 29.37
CA ALA A 148 -13.60 25.99 29.99
C ALA A 148 -14.41 25.44 31.20
N LEU A 149 -14.46 24.12 31.40
CA LEU A 149 -15.20 23.52 32.51
C LEU A 149 -14.47 23.73 33.84
N LYS A 150 -15.15 24.31 34.85
CA LYS A 150 -14.60 24.54 36.20
C LYS A 150 -14.11 23.26 36.91
N SER A 151 -14.68 22.10 36.55
CA SER A 151 -14.34 20.79 37.09
C SER A 151 -13.07 20.17 36.49
N VAL A 152 -12.54 20.75 35.40
CA VAL A 152 -11.37 20.25 34.67
C VAL A 152 -10.13 21.02 35.13
N ASN A 153 -9.05 20.29 35.43
CA ASN A 153 -7.77 20.89 35.80
C ASN A 153 -6.95 21.22 34.56
N SER A 154 -6.73 20.21 33.72
CA SER A 154 -5.98 20.34 32.47
C SER A 154 -6.51 19.35 31.44
N VAL A 155 -6.43 19.74 30.17
CA VAL A 155 -6.74 18.85 29.04
C VAL A 155 -5.44 18.63 28.29
N TYR A 156 -4.99 17.38 28.22
CA TYR A 156 -3.86 17.00 27.40
C TYR A 156 -4.36 16.52 26.05
N TYR A 157 -4.08 17.34 25.04
CA TYR A 157 -4.33 17.04 23.63
C TYR A 157 -3.03 17.31 22.87
N ASN A 158 -2.39 16.25 22.38
CA ASN A 158 -1.10 16.38 21.70
C ASN A 158 -1.28 16.81 20.23
N LYS A 159 -1.70 18.06 20.05
CA LYS A 159 -2.03 18.69 18.76
C LYS A 159 -0.84 18.73 17.79
N MET A 160 0.39 18.87 18.30
CA MET A 160 1.59 18.99 17.46
C MET A 160 2.04 17.65 16.89
N LEU A 161 2.07 16.59 17.71
CA LEU A 161 2.45 15.25 17.23
C LEU A 161 1.40 14.68 16.27
N GLU A 162 0.11 14.88 16.55
CA GLU A 162 -0.96 14.39 15.65
C GLU A 162 -0.91 15.07 14.27
N ASN A 163 -0.74 16.39 14.21
CA ASN A 163 -0.66 17.10 12.92
C ASN A 163 0.56 16.69 12.09
N LYS A 164 1.73 16.52 12.73
CA LYS A 164 2.94 16.07 12.03
C LYS A 164 2.76 14.66 11.45
N ILE A 165 2.14 13.74 12.19
CA ILE A 165 1.85 12.38 11.73
C ILE A 165 0.87 12.39 10.55
N ILE A 166 -0.22 13.15 10.63
CA ILE A 166 -1.21 13.24 9.55
C ILE A 166 -0.59 13.85 8.28
N GLN A 167 0.19 14.93 8.43
CA GLN A 167 0.91 15.55 7.31
C GLN A 167 1.90 14.59 6.68
N PHE A 168 2.63 13.83 7.49
CA PHE A 168 3.58 12.83 7.01
C PHE A 168 2.88 11.69 6.26
N ILE A 169 1.75 11.16 6.77
CA ILE A 169 0.93 10.16 6.06
C ILE A 169 0.44 10.70 4.71
N PHE A 170 -0.04 11.93 4.69
CA PHE A 170 -0.48 12.57 3.44
C PHE A 170 0.68 12.70 2.45
N PHE A 171 1.83 13.16 2.91
CA PHE A 171 3.05 13.26 2.12
C PHE A 171 3.49 11.90 1.56
N THR A 172 3.54 10.85 2.38
CA THR A 172 3.83 9.47 1.94
C THR A 172 2.82 9.00 0.91
N LYS A 173 1.53 9.33 1.06
CA LYS A 173 0.49 8.97 0.08
C LYS A 173 0.71 9.66 -1.26
N VAL A 174 1.01 10.96 -1.25
CA VAL A 174 1.27 11.74 -2.47
C VAL A 174 2.52 11.24 -3.18
N ILE A 175 3.64 11.09 -2.46
CA ILE A 175 4.89 10.56 -3.02
C ILE A 175 4.72 9.13 -3.51
N GLY A 176 4.05 8.28 -2.75
CA GLY A 176 3.76 6.91 -3.15
C GLY A 176 3.01 6.85 -4.47
N LEU A 177 2.00 7.72 -4.64
CA LEU A 177 1.23 7.83 -5.88
C LEU A 177 2.08 8.34 -7.05
N ILE A 178 2.92 9.35 -6.83
CA ILE A 178 3.84 9.88 -7.86
C ILE A 178 4.81 8.79 -8.33
N ILE A 179 5.45 8.08 -7.40
CA ILE A 179 6.39 6.99 -7.73
C ILE A 179 5.66 5.84 -8.42
N PHE A 180 4.44 5.52 -7.99
CA PHE A 180 3.66 4.45 -8.61
C PHE A 180 3.29 4.78 -10.06
N ILE A 181 2.87 6.02 -10.35
CA ILE A 181 2.62 6.49 -11.72
C ILE A 181 3.92 6.46 -12.54
N PHE A 182 5.03 6.88 -11.96
CA PHE A 182 6.34 6.84 -12.63
C PHE A 182 6.73 5.40 -13.00
N LEU A 183 6.59 4.44 -12.08
CA LEU A 183 6.85 3.03 -12.33
C LEU A 183 5.90 2.44 -13.38
N PHE A 184 4.64 2.88 -13.39
CA PHE A 184 3.68 2.51 -14.42
C PHE A 184 4.15 2.96 -15.81
N ILE A 185 4.54 4.23 -15.96
CA ILE A 185 5.06 4.76 -17.24
C ILE A 185 6.35 4.02 -17.64
N LEU A 186 7.23 3.78 -16.67
CA LEU A 186 8.48 3.04 -16.89
C LEU A 186 8.20 1.62 -17.38
N SER A 187 7.18 0.93 -16.84
CA SER A 187 6.79 -0.40 -17.28
C SER A 187 6.30 -0.43 -18.73
N ILE A 188 5.57 0.61 -19.17
CA ILE A 188 5.15 0.76 -20.57
C ILE A 188 6.37 0.95 -21.46
N PHE A 189 7.32 1.80 -21.05
CA PHE A 189 8.53 2.06 -21.82
C PHE A 189 9.42 0.81 -21.95
N ILE A 190 9.56 0.05 -20.87
CA ILE A 190 10.28 -1.23 -20.86
C ILE A 190 9.56 -2.27 -21.72
N SER A 191 8.22 -2.31 -21.66
CA SER A 191 7.43 -3.21 -22.50
C SER A 191 7.63 -2.86 -23.98
N TYR A 192 7.59 -1.57 -24.32
CA TYR A 192 7.86 -1.07 -25.67
C TYR A 192 9.26 -1.45 -26.16
N SER A 193 10.31 -1.25 -25.35
CA SER A 193 11.69 -1.55 -25.75
C SER A 193 11.91 -3.05 -25.93
N ALA A 194 11.35 -3.88 -25.05
CA ALA A 194 11.42 -5.33 -25.15
C ALA A 194 10.71 -5.86 -26.41
N ILE A 195 9.52 -5.34 -26.73
CA ILE A 195 8.79 -5.73 -27.96
C ILE A 195 9.53 -5.26 -29.20
N LYS A 196 10.08 -4.04 -29.19
CA LYS A 196 10.90 -3.54 -30.30
C LYS A 196 12.07 -4.48 -30.62
N LEU A 197 12.73 -5.02 -29.59
CA LEU A 197 13.81 -6.00 -29.77
C LEU A 197 13.30 -7.30 -30.42
N ILE A 198 12.12 -7.80 -30.03
CA ILE A 198 11.49 -8.98 -30.65
C ILE A 198 11.20 -8.70 -32.13
N ILE A 199 10.64 -7.53 -32.46
CA ILE A 199 10.29 -7.19 -33.84
C ILE A 199 11.54 -7.05 -34.73
N LEU A 200 12.60 -6.39 -34.24
CA LEU A 200 13.85 -6.24 -34.98
C LEU A 200 14.46 -7.60 -35.37
N ARG A 201 14.32 -8.62 -34.52
CA ARG A 201 14.80 -9.97 -34.82
C ARG A 201 13.95 -10.69 -35.87
N LYS A 202 12.67 -10.34 -35.98
CA LYS A 202 11.72 -10.92 -36.95
C LYS A 202 11.56 -10.06 -38.21
N GLN A 203 12.44 -9.08 -38.43
CA GLN A 203 12.28 -8.10 -39.50
C GLN A 203 12.22 -8.76 -40.88
N SER A 204 13.05 -9.77 -41.15
CA SER A 204 13.07 -10.51 -42.41
C SER A 204 11.79 -11.32 -42.64
N GLU A 205 11.27 -12.01 -41.62
CA GLU A 205 10.00 -12.74 -41.71
C GLU A 205 8.82 -11.79 -41.98
N ILE A 206 8.82 -10.62 -41.32
CA ILE A 206 7.79 -9.59 -41.51
C ILE A 206 7.86 -9.00 -42.92
N GLU A 207 9.06 -8.82 -43.46
CA GLU A 207 9.28 -8.33 -44.83
C GLU A 207 8.73 -9.32 -45.87
N ILE A 208 9.02 -10.62 -45.71
CA ILE A 208 8.47 -11.67 -46.57
C ILE A 208 6.94 -11.68 -46.53
N LEU A 209 6.34 -11.61 -45.32
CA LEU A 209 4.88 -11.55 -45.16
C LEU A 209 4.26 -10.33 -45.86
N ARG A 210 4.96 -9.18 -45.86
CA ARG A 210 4.51 -7.99 -46.57
C ARG A 210 4.60 -8.16 -48.10
N LEU A 211 5.64 -8.81 -48.62
CA LEU A 211 5.81 -9.03 -50.06
C LEU A 211 4.71 -9.90 -50.66
N ILE A 212 4.17 -10.86 -49.90
CA ILE A 212 3.03 -11.69 -50.31
C ILE A 212 1.65 -11.03 -50.04
N GLY A 213 1.62 -9.76 -49.62
CA GLY A 213 0.38 -8.99 -49.44
C GLY A 213 -0.35 -9.22 -48.10
N ALA A 214 0.34 -9.69 -47.05
CA ALA A 214 -0.30 -9.85 -45.74
C ALA A 214 -0.78 -8.51 -45.16
N THR A 215 -1.99 -8.48 -44.61
CA THR A 215 -2.55 -7.28 -43.98
C THR A 215 -1.81 -6.93 -42.68
N ASN A 216 -1.71 -5.63 -42.35
CA ASN A 216 -1.10 -5.16 -41.09
C ASN A 216 -1.72 -5.82 -39.84
N GLY A 217 -3.02 -6.14 -39.88
CA GLY A 217 -3.70 -6.86 -38.80
C GLY A 217 -3.21 -8.30 -38.62
N TYR A 218 -2.95 -9.00 -39.73
CA TYR A 218 -2.42 -10.37 -39.70
C TYR A 218 -1.03 -10.44 -39.06
N ILE A 219 -0.18 -9.43 -39.28
CA ILE A 219 1.16 -9.35 -38.70
C ILE A 219 1.10 -8.90 -37.23
N ARG A 220 0.20 -7.96 -36.88
CA ARG A 220 0.09 -7.41 -35.52
C ARG A 220 -0.61 -8.37 -34.53
N ALA A 221 -1.61 -9.14 -34.95
CA ALA A 221 -2.38 -10.02 -34.08
C ALA A 221 -1.53 -11.01 -33.24
N PRO A 222 -0.62 -11.82 -33.84
CA PRO A 222 0.22 -12.72 -33.05
C PRO A 222 1.17 -11.96 -32.12
N MET A 223 1.62 -10.74 -32.47
CA MET A 223 2.47 -9.93 -31.59
C MET A 223 1.76 -9.49 -30.30
N PHE A 224 0.47 -9.14 -30.38
CA PHE A 224 -0.33 -8.81 -29.19
C PHE A 224 -0.52 -10.02 -28.27
N ILE A 225 -0.61 -11.22 -28.84
CA ILE A 225 -0.69 -12.46 -28.05
C ILE A 225 0.66 -12.76 -27.40
N GLU A 226 1.77 -12.65 -28.16
CA GLU A 226 3.13 -12.85 -27.64
C GLU A 226 3.44 -11.91 -26.47
N SER A 227 3.08 -10.63 -26.58
CA SER A 227 3.29 -9.65 -25.51
C SER A 227 2.38 -9.87 -24.31
N GLY A 228 1.12 -10.28 -24.53
CA GLY A 228 0.20 -10.65 -23.46
C GLY A 228 0.72 -11.85 -22.66
N VAL A 229 1.15 -12.91 -23.35
CA VAL A 229 1.77 -14.09 -22.73
C VAL A 229 3.05 -13.70 -22.00
N GLY A 230 3.90 -12.88 -22.64
CA GLY A 230 5.11 -12.34 -22.04
C GLY A 230 4.83 -11.58 -20.74
N ALA A 231 3.85 -10.67 -20.74
CA ALA A 231 3.49 -9.89 -19.57
C ALA A 231 2.99 -10.78 -18.42
N VAL A 232 2.16 -11.79 -18.70
CA VAL A 232 1.67 -12.75 -17.71
C VAL A 232 2.82 -13.56 -17.12
N LEU A 233 3.70 -14.12 -17.97
CA LEU A 233 4.84 -14.92 -17.51
C LEU A 233 5.82 -14.06 -16.70
N SER A 234 6.14 -12.86 -17.18
CA SER A 234 6.98 -11.90 -16.47
C SER A 234 6.41 -11.57 -15.10
N PHE A 235 5.12 -11.24 -15.01
CA PHE A 235 4.46 -10.96 -13.73
C PHE A 235 4.52 -12.17 -12.78
N LEU A 236 4.24 -13.38 -13.27
CA LEU A 236 4.28 -14.60 -12.46
C LEU A 236 5.68 -14.83 -11.89
N VAL A 237 6.72 -14.68 -12.71
CA VAL A 237 8.11 -14.79 -12.27
C VAL A 237 8.45 -13.72 -11.24
N SER A 238 8.08 -12.46 -11.47
CA SER A 238 8.30 -11.36 -10.52
C SER A 238 7.59 -11.59 -9.19
N PHE A 239 6.34 -12.05 -9.25
CA PHE A 239 5.54 -12.35 -8.08
C PHE A 239 6.14 -13.50 -7.28
N LEU A 240 6.49 -14.60 -7.94
CA LEU A 240 7.11 -15.77 -7.31
C LEU A 240 8.45 -15.38 -6.66
N LEU A 241 9.27 -14.59 -7.36
CA LEU A 241 10.54 -14.10 -6.85
C LEU A 241 10.33 -13.26 -5.58
N LEU A 242 9.40 -12.29 -5.62
CA LEU A 242 9.10 -11.47 -4.45
C LEU A 242 8.53 -12.30 -3.29
N PHE A 243 7.67 -13.27 -3.57
CA PHE A 243 7.10 -14.17 -2.58
C PHE A 243 8.17 -15.03 -1.91
N LEU A 244 9.12 -15.57 -2.67
CA LEU A 244 10.26 -16.33 -2.15
C LEU A 244 11.15 -15.45 -1.27
N ILE A 245 11.52 -14.25 -1.74
CA ILE A 245 12.30 -13.28 -0.96
C ILE A 245 11.57 -12.96 0.36
N PHE A 246 10.27 -12.72 0.30
CA PHE A 246 9.45 -12.46 1.48
C PHE A 246 9.44 -13.64 2.46
N LYS A 247 9.25 -14.88 1.97
CA LYS A 247 9.28 -16.08 2.78
C LYS A 247 10.63 -16.31 3.45
N VAL A 248 11.72 -16.12 2.71
CA VAL A 248 13.08 -16.22 3.22
C VAL A 248 13.32 -15.16 4.31
N PHE A 249 12.90 -13.92 4.06
CA PHE A 249 13.00 -12.83 5.03
C PHE A 249 12.28 -13.17 6.35
N MET A 250 11.07 -13.72 6.27
CA MET A 250 10.31 -14.16 7.45
C MET A 250 10.94 -15.37 8.15
N PHE A 251 11.50 -16.31 7.39
CA PHE A 251 12.12 -17.53 7.92
C PHE A 251 13.36 -17.24 8.76
N TYR A 252 14.20 -16.29 8.37
CA TYR A 252 15.39 -15.89 9.13
C TYR A 252 15.10 -15.10 10.42
N GLY A 253 13.84 -15.04 10.88
CA GLY A 253 13.49 -14.44 12.16
C GLY A 253 13.51 -12.91 12.20
N PHE A 254 13.55 -12.25 11.04
CA PHE A 254 13.42 -10.78 10.98
C PHE A 254 12.09 -10.30 11.58
N ASP A 255 11.03 -11.11 11.54
CA ASP A 255 9.76 -10.77 12.18
C ASP A 255 9.91 -10.64 13.71
N SER A 256 10.73 -11.49 14.35
CA SER A 256 11.00 -11.39 15.80
C SER A 256 11.78 -10.12 16.16
N PHE A 257 12.74 -9.73 15.31
CA PHE A 257 13.46 -8.45 15.47
C PHE A 257 12.51 -7.26 15.30
N LEU A 258 11.58 -7.31 14.35
CA LEU A 258 10.63 -6.24 14.07
C LEU A 258 9.48 -6.19 15.08
N GLU A 259 9.09 -7.32 15.65
CA GLU A 259 8.09 -7.42 16.73
C GLU A 259 8.58 -6.71 18.00
N TYR A 260 9.89 -6.72 18.26
CA TYR A 260 10.51 -5.88 19.31
C TYR A 260 10.23 -4.38 19.10
N PHE A 261 10.18 -3.93 17.85
CA PHE A 261 9.79 -2.56 17.49
C PHE A 261 8.27 -2.37 17.27
N HIS A 262 7.47 -3.40 17.57
CA HIS A 262 6.03 -3.43 17.27
C HIS A 262 5.70 -3.21 15.78
N ILE A 263 6.59 -3.60 14.89
CA ILE A 263 6.41 -3.54 13.43
C ILE A 263 6.01 -4.93 12.96
N LYS A 264 4.76 -5.09 12.52
CA LYS A 264 4.29 -6.32 11.87
C LYS A 264 4.34 -6.12 10.36
N ILE A 265 5.19 -6.87 9.67
CA ILE A 265 5.22 -6.85 8.21
C ILE A 265 4.10 -7.73 7.66
N ILE A 266 3.38 -7.21 6.67
CA ILE A 266 2.27 -7.89 6.01
C ILE A 266 2.62 -8.01 4.53
N PHE A 267 2.33 -9.18 3.94
CA PHE A 267 2.44 -9.37 2.51
C PHE A 267 1.31 -8.63 1.75
N LEU A 268 1.45 -8.52 0.43
CA LEU A 268 0.44 -7.87 -0.42
C LEU A 268 -0.90 -8.64 -0.38
N ASP A 269 -1.99 -7.88 -0.32
CA ASP A 269 -3.35 -8.42 -0.41
C ASP A 269 -3.71 -8.78 -1.86
N LEU A 270 -4.70 -9.67 -2.06
CA LEU A 270 -5.12 -10.13 -3.38
C LEU A 270 -5.48 -8.96 -4.31
N ARG A 271 -6.14 -7.93 -3.77
CA ARG A 271 -6.50 -6.71 -4.53
C ARG A 271 -5.28 -5.96 -5.06
N GLN A 272 -4.21 -5.91 -4.27
CA GLN A 272 -2.96 -5.22 -4.62
C GLN A 272 -2.20 -6.02 -5.70
N ILE A 273 -2.16 -7.34 -5.56
CA ILE A 273 -1.58 -8.27 -6.54
C ILE A 273 -2.33 -8.16 -7.88
N LEU A 274 -3.66 -8.20 -7.85
CA LEU A 274 -4.51 -8.05 -9.03
C LEU A 274 -4.32 -6.69 -9.70
N LEU A 275 -4.16 -5.62 -8.93
CA LEU A 275 -3.89 -4.29 -9.49
C LEU A 275 -2.59 -4.27 -10.30
N VAL A 276 -1.50 -4.85 -9.76
CA VAL A 276 -0.22 -4.95 -10.49
C VAL A 276 -0.34 -5.87 -11.70
N PHE A 277 -1.11 -6.97 -11.59
CA PHE A 277 -1.36 -7.86 -12.72
C PHE A 277 -2.10 -7.15 -13.87
N ILE A 278 -3.14 -6.38 -13.57
CA ILE A 278 -3.87 -5.59 -14.57
C ILE A 278 -2.93 -4.57 -15.22
N ILE A 279 -2.08 -3.91 -14.43
CA ILE A 279 -1.07 -3.00 -14.95
C ILE A 279 -0.10 -3.70 -15.90
N ALA A 280 0.37 -4.89 -15.56
CA ALA A 280 1.28 -5.65 -16.40
C ALA A 280 0.65 -5.99 -17.77
N LEU A 281 -0.63 -6.37 -17.78
CA LEU A 281 -1.38 -6.60 -19.01
C LEU A 281 -1.52 -5.31 -19.82
N ILE A 282 -1.87 -4.20 -19.17
CA ILE A 282 -2.00 -2.90 -19.83
C ILE A 282 -0.66 -2.44 -20.40
N SER A 283 0.44 -2.60 -19.66
CA SER A 283 1.76 -2.18 -20.13
C SER A 283 2.25 -3.01 -21.31
N GLY A 284 1.99 -4.33 -21.30
CA GLY A 284 2.27 -5.22 -22.43
C GLY A 284 1.46 -4.83 -23.66
N PHE A 285 0.16 -4.57 -23.50
CA PHE A 285 -0.71 -4.15 -24.59
C PHE A 285 -0.31 -2.79 -25.17
N LEU A 286 -0.13 -1.77 -24.31
CA LEU A 286 0.27 -0.42 -24.72
C LEU A 286 1.67 -0.41 -25.35
N GLY A 287 2.61 -1.18 -24.79
CA GLY A 287 3.96 -1.33 -25.36
C GLY A 287 3.91 -1.89 -26.77
N THR A 288 3.05 -2.89 -27.01
CA THR A 288 2.83 -3.49 -28.35
C THR A 288 2.20 -2.48 -29.30
N TYR A 289 1.17 -1.80 -28.84
CA TYR A 289 0.46 -0.80 -29.63
C TYR A 289 1.41 0.33 -30.09
N LEU A 290 2.18 0.90 -29.17
CA LEU A 290 3.15 1.97 -29.48
C LEU A 290 4.25 1.49 -30.42
N SER A 291 4.75 0.27 -30.24
CA SER A 291 5.77 -0.31 -31.11
C SER A 291 5.24 -0.57 -32.53
N SER A 292 4.06 -1.17 -32.62
CA SER A 292 3.42 -1.49 -33.91
C SER A 292 3.01 -0.26 -34.70
N LYS A 293 2.67 0.87 -34.08
CA LYS A 293 2.35 2.12 -34.82
C LYS A 293 3.58 2.75 -35.47
N LYS A 294 4.78 2.50 -34.94
CA LYS A 294 6.01 3.10 -35.46
C LYS A 294 6.64 2.28 -36.60
N LEU A 295 6.28 1.00 -36.72
CA LEU A 295 6.88 0.05 -37.65
C LEU A 295 5.98 -0.30 -38.86
N PHE A 296 4.69 0.03 -38.79
CA PHE A 296 3.75 -0.04 -39.92
C PHE A 296 2.98 1.27 -39.99
#